data_AF-A0A933FJV7-F1
#
_entry.id   AF-A0A933FJV7-F1
#
_cell.length_a   1.000
_cell.length_b   1.000
_cell.length_c   1.000
_cell.angle_alpha   90.00
_cell.angle_beta   90.00
_cell.angle_gamma   90.00
#
_symmetry.space_group_name_H-M   'P 1'
#
loop_
_entity.id
_entity.type
_entity.pdbx_description
1 polymer ?
#
loop_
_entity_poly.entity_id
_entity_poly.type
_entity_poly.pdbx_seq_one_letter_code
_entity_poly.pdbx_strand_id
1 'polypeptide(L)'
;MYPNILVIRLSSLGDVALTVPVYRALKRHWPGCRIAVLVKPAWVSVLQGHPCVDEVIPFASLGSALSRIRSAGFTHLLDLHGTLRSRLLRWLSGVPVQLGYRKDALARRVFVTFGWASPALTRHTIDRYLECLEAWGVRSASRELTLGDARGGALAAAPSRVVVLQTAFIGDATLTVPLARSLKAAFPRSHLTLVTRPDCLDVFRAAPWIDELWAEDKGASGAFRRLTARLRAGRFDLAIVPHRSLRSALAVRLAGIRERVGFSASAGSWLFTRVIPFSWGMHDLERNLSLVLPVAGSAGQPPAPARAEGSVYLQPDPVARQTVEGRLSAAGARADARLIGLHPGSVWGTKRWPAARYAELARRLARDAGARPIVVGGRADAALCGEVAALAGAGALDWSGKSSLAELIALMPSLALFITNDSGPMHIAAASGVPTLAFFGPTTRELGFFPYGPRHRVLEKDLACRPCGLHGHHRCPHGHFLCMGLISVEEAYAAARAMLAEAEAPAAPERARA
;
A
#
# COMPACT_ATOMS: atom_id res chain seq x y z
N MET A 1 5.11 -30.91 27.32
CA MET A 1 5.04 -29.56 27.93
C MET A 1 5.38 -28.55 26.86
N TYR A 2 4.57 -27.51 26.67
CA TYR A 2 4.87 -26.52 25.63
C TYR A 2 5.99 -25.57 26.07
N PRO A 3 6.82 -25.06 25.15
CA PRO A 3 7.90 -24.14 25.49
C PRO A 3 7.39 -22.82 26.09
N ASN A 4 8.09 -22.34 27.11
CA ASN A 4 8.03 -20.94 27.55
C ASN A 4 9.22 -20.19 26.93
N ILE A 5 8.96 -19.28 26.00
CA ILE A 5 9.93 -18.69 25.08
C ILE A 5 10.09 -17.20 25.35
N LEU A 6 11.32 -16.75 25.51
CA LEU A 6 11.69 -15.34 25.53
C LEU A 6 12.30 -14.92 24.20
N VAL A 7 11.79 -13.85 23.59
CA VAL A 7 12.40 -13.23 22.40
C VAL A 7 12.96 -11.85 22.76
N ILE A 8 14.22 -11.59 22.43
CA ILE A 8 14.89 -10.31 22.72
C ILE A 8 15.00 -9.47 21.44
N ARG A 9 14.39 -8.27 21.44
CA ARG A 9 14.56 -7.28 20.35
C ARG A 9 14.57 -5.84 20.87
N LEU A 10 15.77 -5.34 21.18
CA LEU A 10 15.99 -4.00 21.75
C LEU A 10 16.33 -2.93 20.67
N SER A 11 15.65 -2.94 19.52
CA SER A 11 15.98 -2.06 18.37
C SER A 11 14.96 -0.93 18.14
N SER A 12 14.98 -0.32 16.95
CA SER A 12 13.96 0.62 16.47
C SER A 12 12.63 -0.07 16.15
N LEU A 13 11.55 0.71 15.95
CA LEU A 13 10.21 0.20 15.65
C LEU A 13 10.17 -0.74 14.44
N GLY A 14 10.78 -0.34 13.32
CA GLY A 14 10.75 -1.13 12.09
C GLY A 14 11.29 -2.54 12.30
N ASP A 15 12.39 -2.64 13.02
CA ASP A 15 13.01 -3.90 13.41
C ASP A 15 12.20 -4.76 14.37
N VAL A 16 11.36 -4.15 15.22
CA VAL A 16 10.41 -4.84 16.10
C VAL A 16 9.22 -5.36 15.29
N ALA A 17 8.77 -4.64 14.26
CA ALA A 17 7.73 -5.15 13.37
C ALA A 17 8.20 -6.39 12.59
N LEU A 18 9.48 -6.44 12.20
CA LEU A 18 10.06 -7.57 11.46
C LEU A 18 10.16 -8.87 12.27
N THR A 19 9.94 -8.86 13.59
CA THR A 19 9.95 -10.08 14.41
C THR A 19 8.59 -10.79 14.44
N VAL A 20 7.53 -10.19 13.91
CA VAL A 20 6.18 -10.79 13.88
C VAL A 20 6.11 -12.17 13.23
N PRO A 21 6.75 -12.43 12.06
CA PRO A 21 6.68 -13.74 11.41
C PRO A 21 7.30 -14.85 12.27
N VAL A 22 8.25 -14.50 13.15
CA VAL A 22 8.88 -15.44 14.10
C VAL A 22 7.87 -15.95 15.10
N TYR A 23 7.07 -15.07 15.72
CA TYR A 23 6.09 -15.47 16.74
C TYR A 23 5.05 -16.44 16.17
N ARG A 24 4.69 -16.26 14.89
CA ARG A 24 3.79 -17.18 14.19
C ARG A 24 4.40 -18.52 13.91
N ALA A 25 5.62 -18.54 13.39
CA ALA A 25 6.31 -19.79 13.14
C ALA A 25 6.38 -20.63 14.42
N LEU A 26 6.68 -19.97 15.55
CA LEU A 26 6.68 -20.59 16.88
C LEU A 26 5.29 -21.08 17.30
N LYS A 27 4.22 -20.27 17.21
CA LYS A 27 2.85 -20.70 17.58
C LYS A 27 2.28 -21.76 16.62
N ARG A 28 2.66 -21.78 15.34
CA ARG A 28 2.24 -22.84 14.40
C ARG A 28 2.91 -24.16 14.73
N HIS A 29 4.19 -24.13 15.08
CA HIS A 29 4.94 -25.34 15.41
C HIS A 29 4.61 -25.84 16.84
N TRP A 30 4.46 -24.93 17.79
CA TRP A 30 4.05 -25.21 19.17
C TRP A 30 2.79 -24.40 19.54
N PRO A 31 1.58 -24.90 19.24
CA PRO A 31 0.33 -24.17 19.48
C PRO A 31 0.11 -23.67 20.91
N GLY A 32 0.58 -24.43 21.92
CA GLY A 32 0.46 -24.06 23.33
C GLY A 32 1.68 -23.34 23.92
N CYS A 33 2.69 -22.94 23.13
CA CYS A 33 3.85 -22.24 23.69
C CYS A 33 3.47 -20.87 24.24
N ARG A 34 4.17 -20.43 25.30
CA ARG A 34 4.11 -19.04 25.80
C ARG A 34 5.25 -18.25 25.19
N ILE A 35 5.00 -17.04 24.69
CA ILE A 35 5.97 -16.15 24.09
C ILE A 35 5.96 -14.82 24.84
N ALA A 36 7.08 -14.50 25.50
CA ALA A 36 7.34 -13.17 26.02
C ALA A 36 8.35 -12.44 25.14
N VAL A 37 8.16 -11.12 24.93
CA VAL A 37 9.09 -10.32 24.13
C VAL A 37 9.68 -9.18 24.95
N LEU A 38 11.01 -9.15 25.06
CA LEU A 38 11.76 -8.07 25.70
C LEU A 38 12.10 -6.97 24.68
N VAL A 39 11.49 -5.79 24.84
CA VAL A 39 11.64 -4.63 23.94
C VAL A 39 11.92 -3.35 24.71
N LYS A 40 12.32 -2.28 24.01
CA LYS A 40 12.42 -0.94 24.63
C LYS A 40 11.02 -0.47 25.09
N PRO A 41 10.92 0.30 26.20
CA PRO A 41 9.63 0.77 26.72
C PRO A 41 8.75 1.48 25.68
N ALA A 42 9.36 2.27 24.78
CA ALA A 42 8.67 2.97 23.70
C ALA A 42 7.91 2.07 22.73
N TRP A 43 8.24 0.77 22.66
CA TRP A 43 7.66 -0.18 21.71
C TRP A 43 6.74 -1.21 22.36
N VAL A 44 6.47 -1.09 23.66
CA VAL A 44 5.56 -2.01 24.36
C VAL A 44 4.18 -1.99 23.73
N SER A 45 3.63 -0.79 23.49
CA SER A 45 2.31 -0.58 22.89
C SER A 45 2.16 -1.19 21.49
N VAL A 46 3.26 -1.44 20.78
CA VAL A 46 3.26 -1.99 19.41
C VAL A 46 3.04 -3.50 19.41
N LEU A 47 3.51 -4.18 20.47
CA LEU A 47 3.38 -5.63 20.61
C LEU A 47 2.29 -6.03 21.61
N GLN A 48 1.81 -5.09 22.43
CA GLN A 48 0.78 -5.32 23.41
C GLN A 48 -0.54 -5.69 22.73
N GLY A 49 -1.10 -6.85 23.06
CA GLY A 49 -2.32 -7.38 22.42
C GLY A 49 -2.07 -8.23 21.18
N HIS A 50 -0.81 -8.52 20.84
CA HIS A 50 -0.51 -9.35 19.67
C HIS A 50 -0.90 -10.81 19.87
N PRO A 51 -1.61 -11.46 18.92
CA PRO A 51 -2.22 -12.78 19.13
C PRO A 51 -1.22 -13.91 19.38
N CYS A 52 0.03 -13.71 18.95
CA CYS A 52 1.12 -14.65 19.20
C CYS A 52 2.08 -14.22 20.32
N VAL A 53 1.84 -13.10 21.01
CA VAL A 53 2.71 -12.60 22.09
C VAL A 53 1.89 -12.55 23.38
N ASP A 54 2.24 -13.43 24.32
CA ASP A 54 1.52 -13.57 25.58
C ASP A 54 1.96 -12.52 26.62
N GLU A 55 3.18 -11.99 26.49
CA GLU A 55 3.71 -10.98 27.40
C GLU A 55 4.71 -10.05 26.68
N VAL A 56 4.66 -8.75 26.98
CA VAL A 56 5.66 -7.78 26.51
C VAL A 56 6.39 -7.21 27.71
N ILE A 57 7.70 -7.42 27.77
CA ILE A 57 8.54 -7.02 28.90
C ILE A 57 9.28 -5.73 28.52
N PRO A 58 9.05 -4.60 29.22
CA PRO A 58 9.80 -3.37 29.00
C PRO A 58 11.23 -3.52 29.53
N PHE A 59 12.22 -3.24 28.68
CA PHE A 59 13.62 -3.22 29.07
C PHE A 59 13.98 -1.90 29.78
N ALA A 60 14.16 -1.95 31.09
CA ALA A 60 14.65 -0.82 31.89
C ALA A 60 16.18 -0.86 32.05
N SER A 61 16.72 -1.96 32.59
CA SER A 61 18.16 -2.14 32.84
C SER A 61 18.57 -3.61 32.70
N LEU A 62 19.88 -3.88 32.64
CA LEU A 62 20.38 -5.24 32.52
C LEU A 62 20.02 -6.10 33.76
N GLY A 63 20.21 -5.54 34.96
CA GLY A 63 19.92 -6.26 36.22
C GLY A 63 18.44 -6.57 36.40
N SER A 64 17.55 -5.61 36.13
CA SER A 64 16.10 -5.81 36.21
C SER A 64 15.63 -6.84 35.18
N ALA A 65 16.13 -6.78 33.95
CA ALA A 65 15.83 -7.76 32.91
C ALA A 65 16.29 -9.16 33.32
N LEU A 66 17.51 -9.33 33.85
CA LEU A 66 18.01 -10.65 34.29
C LEU A 66 17.19 -11.23 35.44
N SER A 67 16.86 -10.42 36.44
CA SER A 67 16.00 -10.85 37.55
C SER A 67 14.63 -11.32 37.05
N ARG A 68 14.03 -10.56 36.12
CA ARG A 68 12.75 -10.94 35.50
C ARG A 68 12.86 -12.23 34.68
N ILE A 69 13.92 -12.39 33.90
CA ILE A 69 14.13 -13.58 33.05
C ILE A 69 14.30 -14.84 33.91
N ARG A 70 15.07 -14.76 34.99
CA ARG A 70 15.33 -15.89 35.89
C ARG A 70 14.09 -16.30 36.69
N SER A 71 13.27 -15.34 37.10
CA SER A 71 12.02 -15.63 37.84
C SER A 71 10.87 -16.13 36.96
N ALA A 72 10.89 -15.85 35.66
CA ALA A 72 9.79 -16.16 34.75
C ALA A 72 9.82 -17.61 34.19
N GLY A 73 10.83 -18.41 34.53
CA GLY A 73 10.89 -19.83 34.15
C GLY A 73 10.91 -20.08 32.64
N PHE A 74 11.65 -19.26 31.89
CA PHE A 74 11.78 -19.46 30.43
C PHE A 74 12.61 -20.71 30.13
N THR A 75 12.08 -21.53 29.20
CA THR A 75 12.74 -22.75 28.71
C THR A 75 13.59 -22.48 27.47
N HIS A 76 13.18 -21.51 26.65
CA HIS A 76 13.81 -21.15 25.38
C HIS A 76 14.07 -19.64 25.33
N LEU A 77 15.21 -19.23 24.76
CA LEU A 77 15.57 -17.82 24.56
C LEU A 77 16.07 -17.61 23.13
N LEU A 78 15.41 -16.70 22.41
CA LEU A 78 15.77 -16.27 21.06
C LEU A 78 16.29 -14.82 21.06
N ASP A 79 17.59 -14.64 20.90
CA ASP A 79 18.20 -13.31 20.71
C ASP A 79 18.15 -12.89 19.24
N LEU A 80 17.10 -12.15 18.89
CA LEU A 80 16.98 -11.52 17.57
C LEU A 80 17.67 -10.17 17.50
N HIS A 81 18.31 -9.65 18.56
CA HIS A 81 18.94 -8.32 18.55
C HIS A 81 20.43 -8.38 18.18
N GLY A 82 21.15 -9.35 18.75
CA GLY A 82 22.52 -9.70 18.37
C GLY A 82 23.56 -8.61 18.64
N THR A 83 23.42 -7.84 19.73
CA THR A 83 24.45 -6.90 20.22
C THR A 83 25.15 -7.43 21.46
N LEU A 84 26.24 -6.81 21.89
CA LEU A 84 26.95 -7.23 23.12
C LEU A 84 26.00 -7.27 24.32
N ARG A 85 25.12 -6.27 24.45
CA ARG A 85 24.13 -6.19 25.53
C ARG A 85 23.12 -7.35 25.50
N SER A 86 22.56 -7.69 24.35
CA SER A 86 21.61 -8.81 24.26
C SER A 86 22.29 -10.16 24.41
N ARG A 87 23.54 -10.29 23.95
CA ARG A 87 24.36 -11.49 24.17
C ARG A 87 24.67 -11.71 25.64
N LEU A 88 24.95 -10.63 26.39
CA LEU A 88 25.14 -10.70 27.85
C LEU A 88 23.84 -11.13 28.55
N LEU A 89 22.69 -10.56 28.17
CA LEU A 89 21.39 -11.00 28.69
C LEU A 89 21.16 -12.48 28.42
N ARG A 90 21.43 -12.93 27.20
CA ARG A 90 21.31 -14.34 26.80
C ARG A 90 22.21 -15.24 27.66
N TRP A 91 23.51 -14.94 27.73
CA TRP A 91 24.50 -15.74 28.45
C TRP A 91 24.21 -15.82 29.97
N LEU A 92 23.85 -14.70 30.59
CA LEU A 92 23.59 -14.62 32.02
C LEU A 92 22.16 -15.03 32.41
N SER A 93 21.28 -15.30 31.44
CA SER A 93 19.86 -15.58 31.70
C SER A 93 19.61 -16.88 32.49
N GLY A 94 20.48 -17.88 32.34
CA GLY A 94 20.26 -19.23 32.87
C GLY A 94 19.19 -20.04 32.12
N VAL A 95 18.71 -19.57 30.96
CA VAL A 95 17.70 -20.28 30.16
C VAL A 95 18.34 -21.49 29.46
N PRO A 96 17.77 -22.71 29.51
CA PRO A 96 18.41 -23.92 29.00
C PRO A 96 18.65 -23.93 27.48
N VAL A 97 17.63 -23.60 26.68
CA VAL A 97 17.73 -23.62 25.21
C VAL A 97 17.90 -22.20 24.70
N GLN A 98 19.06 -21.88 24.16
CA GLN A 98 19.38 -20.51 23.72
C GLN A 98 19.78 -20.47 22.25
N LEU A 99 19.31 -19.44 21.56
CA LEU A 99 19.60 -19.24 20.16
C LEU A 99 19.78 -17.74 19.86
N GLY A 100 20.52 -17.40 18.81
CA GLY A 100 20.57 -16.03 18.32
C GLY A 100 20.99 -15.96 16.86
N TYR A 101 20.50 -14.96 16.14
CA TYR A 101 20.75 -14.85 14.71
C TYR A 101 22.15 -14.28 14.41
N ARG A 102 22.67 -14.62 13.22
CA ARG A 102 23.90 -14.05 12.68
C ARG A 102 23.62 -12.68 12.05
N LYS A 103 24.16 -11.63 12.67
CA LYS A 103 23.92 -10.22 12.31
C LYS A 103 24.82 -9.70 11.18
N ASP A 104 25.83 -10.46 10.76
CA ASP A 104 26.85 -10.09 9.75
C ASP A 104 27.35 -8.63 9.89
N ALA A 105 27.58 -8.21 11.14
CA ALA A 105 27.89 -6.83 11.47
C ALA A 105 29.20 -6.34 10.84
N LEU A 106 30.17 -7.25 10.68
CA LEU A 106 31.44 -6.98 10.00
C LEU A 106 31.22 -6.71 8.51
N ALA A 107 30.46 -7.58 7.82
CA ALA A 107 30.14 -7.40 6.40
C ALA A 107 29.38 -6.09 6.15
N ARG A 108 28.44 -5.73 7.04
CA ARG A 108 27.75 -4.43 6.99
C ARG A 108 28.71 -3.26 7.19
N ARG A 109 29.62 -3.35 8.15
CA ARG A 109 30.61 -2.29 8.41
C ARG A 109 31.57 -2.13 7.23
N VAL A 110 32.04 -3.23 6.65
CA VAL A 110 32.90 -3.23 5.46
C VAL A 110 32.17 -2.65 4.25
N PHE A 111 30.90 -3.01 4.03
CA PHE A 111 30.10 -2.41 2.96
C PHE A 111 29.88 -0.91 3.15
N VAL A 112 29.52 -0.47 4.37
CA VAL A 112 29.28 0.96 4.66
C VAL A 112 30.56 1.78 4.54
N THR A 113 31.71 1.23 4.95
CA THR A 113 32.98 1.96 4.96
C THR A 113 33.71 1.91 3.62
N PHE A 114 33.62 0.80 2.89
CA PHE A 114 34.43 0.55 1.68
C PHE A 114 33.61 0.25 0.41
N GLY A 115 32.28 0.17 0.50
CA GLY A 115 31.41 -0.13 -0.63
C GLY A 115 31.46 -1.58 -1.12
N TRP A 116 32.18 -2.46 -0.43
CA TRP A 116 32.38 -3.85 -0.87
C TRP A 116 31.12 -4.69 -0.59
N ALA A 117 30.43 -5.05 -1.67
CA ALA A 117 29.26 -5.92 -1.60
C ALA A 117 29.67 -7.30 -1.09
N SER A 118 28.86 -7.86 -0.19
CA SER A 118 29.02 -9.22 0.31
C SER A 118 27.76 -10.02 0.00
N PRO A 119 27.87 -11.27 -0.47
CA PRO A 119 26.72 -12.18 -0.58
C PRO A 119 25.97 -12.36 0.74
N ALA A 120 26.64 -12.13 1.88
CA ALA A 120 26.01 -12.13 3.20
C ALA A 120 25.02 -10.98 3.41
N LEU A 121 24.97 -9.95 2.54
CA LEU A 121 24.08 -8.78 2.66
C LEU A 121 22.85 -8.84 1.77
N THR A 122 22.78 -9.76 0.82
CA THR A 122 21.65 -9.89 -0.13
C THR A 122 20.39 -10.46 0.51
N ARG A 123 20.52 -11.18 1.63
CA ARG A 123 19.39 -11.79 2.34
C ARG A 123 18.59 -10.78 3.15
N HIS A 124 17.26 -10.84 3.04
CA HIS A 124 16.36 -10.01 3.82
C HIS A 124 16.44 -10.35 5.32
N THR A 125 16.23 -9.35 6.17
CA THR A 125 16.35 -9.52 7.64
C THR A 125 15.34 -10.51 8.22
N ILE A 126 14.12 -10.57 7.68
CA ILE A 126 13.09 -11.55 8.09
C ILE A 126 13.57 -12.98 7.83
N ASP A 127 14.16 -13.24 6.66
CA ASP A 127 14.60 -14.59 6.31
C ASP A 127 15.67 -15.08 7.30
N ARG A 128 16.58 -14.21 7.71
CA ARG A 128 17.58 -14.52 8.75
C ARG A 128 16.97 -14.85 10.12
N TYR A 129 15.85 -14.22 10.46
CA TYR A 129 15.15 -14.53 11.71
C TYR A 129 14.45 -15.89 11.64
N LEU A 130 13.83 -16.19 10.49
CA LEU A 130 13.12 -17.44 10.26
C LEU A 130 14.08 -18.64 10.10
N GLU A 131 15.18 -18.48 9.35
CA GLU A 131 16.26 -19.48 9.22
C GLU A 131 16.82 -19.87 10.60
N CYS A 132 16.90 -18.91 11.52
CA CYS A 132 17.36 -19.21 12.89
C CYS A 132 16.50 -20.29 13.53
N LEU A 133 15.17 -20.26 13.32
CA LEU A 133 14.25 -21.22 13.92
C LEU A 133 14.39 -22.65 13.39
N GLU A 134 15.09 -22.86 12.27
CA GLU A 134 15.38 -24.21 11.75
C GLU A 134 16.20 -25.04 12.75
N ALA A 135 17.05 -24.38 13.55
CA ALA A 135 17.78 -25.02 14.64
C ALA A 135 16.87 -25.60 15.75
N TRP A 136 15.61 -25.15 15.80
CA TRP A 136 14.56 -25.69 16.68
C TRP A 136 13.59 -26.61 15.93
N GLY A 137 13.87 -26.98 14.67
CA GLY A 137 12.99 -27.81 13.84
C GLY A 137 11.72 -27.11 13.35
N VAL A 138 11.64 -25.78 13.51
CA VAL A 138 10.48 -24.98 13.11
C VAL A 138 10.60 -24.65 11.62
N ARG A 139 9.78 -25.28 10.76
CA ARG A 139 9.75 -24.98 9.33
C ARG A 139 9.11 -23.61 9.07
N SER A 140 9.82 -22.75 8.31
CA SER A 140 9.39 -21.40 7.97
C SER A 140 8.42 -21.41 6.79
N ALA A 141 7.16 -21.02 7.01
CA ALA A 141 6.11 -21.12 5.98
C ALA A 141 5.49 -19.79 5.52
N SER A 142 5.86 -18.62 6.07
CA SER A 142 5.30 -17.35 5.58
C SER A 142 6.06 -16.10 6.02
N ARG A 143 6.25 -15.15 5.09
CA ARG A 143 6.73 -13.76 5.35
C ARG A 143 5.62 -12.81 5.84
N GLU A 144 4.45 -13.33 6.21
CA GLU A 144 3.29 -12.52 6.57
C GLU A 144 3.54 -11.70 7.84
N LEU A 145 3.51 -10.39 7.68
CA LEU A 145 3.49 -9.42 8.77
C LEU A 145 2.03 -9.12 9.09
N THR A 146 1.50 -9.63 10.19
CA THR A 146 0.30 -9.01 10.80
C THR A 146 0.63 -8.62 12.23
N LEU A 147 0.82 -7.32 12.41
CA LEU A 147 0.92 -6.68 13.71
C LEU A 147 -0.36 -6.96 14.48
N GLY A 148 -0.30 -6.98 15.80
CA GLY A 148 -1.27 -7.69 16.59
C GLY A 148 -2.35 -6.80 17.18
N ASP A 149 -3.39 -6.53 16.40
CA ASP A 149 -4.58 -5.76 16.80
C ASP A 149 -5.90 -6.39 16.33
N ALA A 150 -5.86 -7.61 15.78
CA ALA A 150 -7.04 -8.23 15.20
C ALA A 150 -8.08 -8.54 16.30
N ARG A 151 -9.16 -7.76 16.37
CA ARG A 151 -10.31 -8.01 17.27
C ARG A 151 -11.48 -8.53 16.42
N GLY A 152 -12.18 -9.56 16.91
CA GLY A 152 -13.37 -10.14 16.26
C GLY A 152 -13.10 -11.46 15.50
N GLY A 153 -13.98 -12.46 15.68
CA GLY A 153 -13.89 -13.78 15.03
C GLY A 153 -14.38 -13.80 13.57
N ALA A 154 -14.96 -14.90 13.08
CA ALA A 154 -15.72 -14.89 11.82
C ALA A 154 -17.08 -14.19 12.01
N LEU A 155 -17.77 -13.87 10.92
CA LEU A 155 -19.19 -13.47 11.00
C LEU A 155 -20.06 -14.66 11.41
N ALA A 156 -21.08 -14.42 12.24
CA ALA A 156 -22.04 -15.45 12.64
C ALA A 156 -22.96 -15.89 11.48
N ALA A 157 -23.23 -14.98 10.54
CA ALA A 157 -24.01 -15.24 9.34
C ALA A 157 -23.51 -14.35 8.19
N ALA A 158 -23.75 -14.78 6.95
CA ALA A 158 -23.43 -13.98 5.77
C ALA A 158 -24.29 -12.69 5.74
N PRO A 159 -23.69 -11.50 5.51
CA PRO A 159 -24.42 -10.24 5.48
C PRO A 159 -25.26 -10.15 4.20
N SER A 160 -26.49 -9.63 4.31
CA SER A 160 -27.34 -9.35 3.16
C SER A 160 -27.10 -7.94 2.62
N ARG A 161 -26.79 -6.98 3.49
CA ARG A 161 -26.52 -5.58 3.11
C ARG A 161 -25.17 -5.13 3.67
N VAL A 162 -24.24 -4.80 2.78
CA VAL A 162 -22.88 -4.38 3.09
C VAL A 162 -22.69 -2.93 2.68
N VAL A 163 -22.06 -2.12 3.53
CA VAL A 163 -21.67 -0.75 3.19
C VAL A 163 -20.16 -0.56 3.29
N VAL A 164 -19.54 0.05 2.27
CA VAL A 164 -18.12 0.47 2.30
C VAL A 164 -18.06 1.99 2.38
N LEU A 165 -17.42 2.54 3.41
CA LEU A 165 -17.27 4.00 3.57
C LEU A 165 -15.86 4.42 3.17
N GLN A 166 -15.67 4.76 1.90
CA GLN A 166 -14.40 5.27 1.37
C GLN A 166 -14.53 6.73 0.94
N THR A 167 -14.22 7.64 1.86
CA THR A 167 -14.37 9.09 1.68
C THR A 167 -13.02 9.83 1.67
N ALA A 168 -11.95 9.12 1.32
CA ALA A 168 -10.62 9.66 1.07
C ALA A 168 -10.50 10.23 -0.36
N PHE A 169 -9.30 10.65 -0.76
CA PHE A 169 -9.08 11.21 -2.10
C PHE A 169 -9.11 10.13 -3.19
N ILE A 170 -9.14 10.58 -4.44
CA ILE A 170 -9.27 9.74 -5.63
C ILE A 170 -8.24 8.59 -5.73
N GLY A 171 -7.00 8.80 -5.26
CA GLY A 171 -5.98 7.75 -5.23
C GLY A 171 -6.35 6.61 -4.27
N ASP A 172 -6.65 6.96 -3.02
CA ASP A 172 -7.12 6.01 -1.99
C ASP A 172 -8.42 5.31 -2.40
N ALA A 173 -9.33 6.06 -3.05
CA ALA A 173 -10.58 5.53 -3.59
C ALA A 173 -10.31 4.45 -4.64
N THR A 174 -9.39 4.71 -5.58
CA THR A 174 -8.99 3.74 -6.61
C THR A 174 -8.35 2.48 -6.00
N LEU A 175 -7.48 2.65 -5.00
CA LEU A 175 -6.87 1.53 -4.26
C LEU A 175 -7.86 0.70 -3.43
N THR A 176 -9.10 1.18 -3.29
CA THR A 176 -10.18 0.48 -2.59
C THR A 176 -11.06 -0.33 -3.55
N VAL A 177 -10.99 -0.11 -4.87
CA VAL A 177 -11.82 -0.86 -5.83
C VAL A 177 -11.65 -2.40 -5.71
N PRO A 178 -10.44 -2.96 -5.54
CA PRO A 178 -10.27 -4.40 -5.36
C PRO A 178 -10.94 -4.97 -4.08
N LEU A 179 -11.13 -4.13 -3.06
CA LEU A 179 -11.87 -4.50 -1.84
C LEU A 179 -13.34 -4.77 -2.16
N ALA A 180 -13.97 -3.93 -2.99
CA ALA A 180 -15.35 -4.15 -3.42
C ALA A 180 -15.52 -5.49 -4.17
N ARG A 181 -14.60 -5.80 -5.10
CA ARG A 181 -14.55 -7.10 -5.79
C ARG A 181 -14.46 -8.26 -4.80
N SER A 182 -13.57 -8.15 -3.82
CA SER A 182 -13.31 -9.20 -2.84
C SER A 182 -14.49 -9.41 -1.90
N LEU A 183 -15.18 -8.34 -1.51
CA LEU A 183 -16.42 -8.42 -0.72
C LEU A 183 -17.54 -9.09 -1.51
N LYS A 184 -17.73 -8.74 -2.80
CA LYS A 184 -18.73 -9.37 -3.65
C LYS A 184 -18.41 -10.84 -3.91
N ALA A 185 -17.14 -11.20 -4.05
CA ALA A 185 -16.71 -12.60 -4.15
C ALA A 185 -16.98 -13.39 -2.86
N ALA A 186 -16.70 -12.79 -1.69
CA ALA A 186 -16.97 -13.41 -0.38
C ALA A 186 -18.47 -13.53 -0.09
N PHE A 187 -19.27 -12.56 -0.53
CA PHE A 187 -20.71 -12.50 -0.31
C PHE A 187 -21.49 -12.22 -1.61
N PRO A 188 -21.59 -13.20 -2.53
CA PRO A 188 -22.16 -12.98 -3.87
C PRO A 188 -23.61 -12.48 -3.88
N ARG A 189 -24.39 -12.89 -2.87
CA ARG A 189 -25.81 -12.51 -2.72
C ARG A 189 -26.01 -11.20 -1.95
N SER A 190 -24.95 -10.60 -1.41
CA SER A 190 -25.07 -9.35 -0.67
C SER A 190 -25.29 -8.16 -1.60
N HIS A 191 -26.05 -7.18 -1.12
CA HIS A 191 -26.17 -5.87 -1.73
C HIS A 191 -25.08 -4.95 -1.17
N LEU A 192 -24.12 -4.58 -2.02
CA LEU A 192 -22.96 -3.75 -1.70
C LEU A 192 -23.21 -2.29 -2.08
N THR A 193 -23.40 -1.47 -1.05
CA THR A 193 -23.46 -0.01 -1.20
C THR A 193 -22.09 0.59 -0.92
N LEU A 194 -21.57 1.45 -1.79
CA LEU A 194 -20.33 2.18 -1.55
C LEU A 194 -20.60 3.68 -1.39
N VAL A 195 -20.14 4.23 -0.27
CA VAL A 195 -20.22 5.65 0.07
C VAL A 195 -18.89 6.31 -0.21
N THR A 196 -18.88 7.31 -1.10
CA THR A 196 -17.68 8.06 -1.45
C THR A 196 -17.93 9.55 -1.62
N ARG A 197 -16.87 10.32 -1.84
CA ARG A 197 -16.98 11.75 -2.16
C ARG A 197 -17.54 11.94 -3.58
N PRO A 198 -18.23 13.05 -3.87
CA PRO A 198 -18.77 13.32 -5.20
C PRO A 198 -17.72 13.27 -6.32
N ASP A 199 -16.51 13.74 -6.06
CA ASP A 199 -15.37 13.77 -6.99
C ASP A 199 -14.74 12.40 -7.26
N CYS A 200 -15.15 11.35 -6.55
CA CYS A 200 -14.63 9.99 -6.71
C CYS A 200 -15.68 9.02 -7.27
N LEU A 201 -16.90 9.47 -7.57
CA LEU A 201 -18.00 8.61 -8.02
C LEU A 201 -17.66 7.81 -9.28
N ASP A 202 -17.02 8.46 -10.26
CA ASP A 202 -16.72 7.81 -11.54
C ASP A 202 -15.71 6.66 -11.41
N VAL A 203 -14.82 6.70 -10.41
CA VAL A 203 -13.93 5.56 -10.10
C VAL A 203 -14.73 4.31 -9.75
N PHE A 204 -15.79 4.48 -8.95
CA PHE A 204 -16.59 3.35 -8.49
C PHE A 204 -17.73 2.99 -9.45
N ARG A 205 -18.18 3.92 -10.32
CA ARG A 205 -19.06 3.57 -11.45
C ARG A 205 -18.36 2.61 -12.42
N ALA A 206 -17.06 2.76 -12.56
CA ALA A 206 -16.22 1.84 -13.35
C ALA A 206 -15.98 0.48 -12.65
N ALA A 207 -16.55 0.22 -11.47
CA ALA A 207 -16.39 -1.03 -10.74
C ALA A 207 -17.71 -1.84 -10.75
N PRO A 208 -17.81 -2.92 -11.54
CA PRO A 208 -19.07 -3.64 -11.78
C PRO A 208 -19.61 -4.41 -10.56
N TRP A 209 -18.83 -4.52 -9.49
CA TRP A 209 -19.18 -5.30 -8.30
C TRP A 209 -19.99 -4.51 -7.26
N ILE A 210 -20.25 -3.23 -7.52
CA ILE A 210 -20.95 -2.33 -6.60
C ILE A 210 -22.41 -2.19 -7.05
N ASP A 211 -23.35 -2.51 -6.17
CA ASP A 211 -24.77 -2.48 -6.49
C ASP A 211 -25.36 -1.05 -6.37
N GLU A 212 -24.82 -0.24 -5.46
CA GLU A 212 -25.34 1.12 -5.21
C GLU A 212 -24.22 2.10 -4.80
N LEU A 213 -24.26 3.32 -5.35
CA LEU A 213 -23.27 4.37 -5.06
C LEU A 213 -23.90 5.57 -4.36
N TRP A 214 -23.32 5.97 -3.24
CA TRP A 214 -23.76 7.13 -2.46
C TRP A 214 -22.69 8.22 -2.46
N ALA A 215 -23.06 9.41 -2.92
CA ALA A 215 -22.25 10.60 -2.76
C ALA A 215 -22.40 11.20 -1.36
N GLU A 216 -21.29 11.46 -0.68
CA GLU A 216 -21.22 12.13 0.62
C GLU A 216 -20.31 13.35 0.50
N ASP A 217 -20.94 14.53 0.45
CA ASP A 217 -20.25 15.81 0.55
C ASP A 217 -20.10 16.20 2.03
N LYS A 218 -18.87 16.13 2.53
CA LYS A 218 -18.51 16.46 3.91
C LYS A 218 -18.67 17.96 4.22
N GLY A 219 -18.59 18.83 3.21
CA GLY A 219 -18.64 20.29 3.37
C GLY A 219 -20.05 20.84 3.61
N ALA A 220 -21.08 20.08 3.25
CA ALA A 220 -22.46 20.53 3.39
C ALA A 220 -22.93 20.55 4.86
N SER A 221 -23.58 21.63 5.28
CA SER A 221 -24.19 21.77 6.61
C SER A 221 -25.08 20.58 6.95
N GLY A 222 -24.90 19.96 8.12
CA GLY A 222 -25.68 18.79 8.54
C GLY A 222 -25.33 17.46 7.85
N ALA A 223 -24.30 17.40 7.00
CA ALA A 223 -23.90 16.19 6.26
C ALA A 223 -23.73 14.96 7.17
N PHE A 224 -23.12 15.14 8.35
CA PHE A 224 -22.93 14.04 9.29
C PHE A 224 -24.25 13.42 9.79
N ARG A 225 -25.24 14.27 10.10
CA ARG A 225 -26.56 13.83 10.56
C ARG A 225 -27.30 13.14 9.42
N ARG A 226 -27.24 13.68 8.21
CA ARG A 226 -27.82 13.07 7.01
C ARG A 226 -27.20 11.70 6.72
N LEU A 227 -25.87 11.60 6.70
CA LEU A 227 -25.17 10.34 6.50
C LEU A 227 -25.60 9.30 7.53
N THR A 228 -25.60 9.66 8.81
CA THR A 228 -25.99 8.75 9.90
C THR A 228 -27.44 8.30 9.77
N ALA A 229 -28.37 9.21 9.46
CA ALA A 229 -29.77 8.88 9.25
C ALA A 229 -29.97 7.96 8.05
N ARG A 230 -29.26 8.22 6.94
CA ARG A 230 -29.32 7.43 5.72
C ARG A 230 -28.72 6.03 5.91
N LEU A 231 -27.60 5.92 6.63
CA LEU A 231 -27.01 4.62 7.03
C LEU A 231 -27.96 3.82 7.92
N ARG A 232 -28.65 4.47 8.87
CA ARG A 232 -29.64 3.82 9.72
C ARG A 232 -30.84 3.32 8.93
N ALA A 233 -31.38 4.16 8.03
CA ALA A 233 -32.47 3.78 7.13
C ALA A 233 -32.08 2.64 6.18
N GLY A 234 -30.81 2.59 5.76
CA GLY A 234 -30.26 1.55 4.90
C GLY A 234 -30.18 0.16 5.53
N ARG A 235 -30.35 0.01 6.86
CA ARG A 235 -30.35 -1.26 7.60
C ARG A 235 -29.21 -2.21 7.20
N PHE A 236 -27.98 -1.69 7.20
CA PHE A 236 -26.80 -2.48 6.85
C PHE A 236 -26.44 -3.47 7.97
N ASP A 237 -26.04 -4.68 7.58
CA ASP A 237 -25.56 -5.72 8.49
C ASP A 237 -24.08 -5.51 8.83
N LEU A 238 -23.31 -5.14 7.80
CA LEU A 238 -21.86 -5.00 7.82
C LEU A 238 -21.42 -3.64 7.25
N ALA A 239 -20.57 -2.93 7.99
CA ALA A 239 -19.84 -1.77 7.52
C ALA A 239 -18.34 -2.08 7.44
N ILE A 240 -17.72 -1.77 6.29
CA ILE A 240 -16.27 -1.77 6.11
C ILE A 240 -15.81 -0.32 5.97
N VAL A 241 -14.84 0.10 6.80
CA VAL A 241 -14.34 1.48 6.85
C VAL A 241 -12.83 1.49 6.63
N PRO A 242 -12.37 1.56 5.36
CA PRO A 242 -10.94 1.63 5.04
C PRO A 242 -10.32 2.96 5.46
N HIS A 243 -11.09 4.05 5.39
CA HIS A 243 -10.61 5.38 5.72
C HIS A 243 -10.47 5.57 7.24
N ARG A 244 -9.30 6.03 7.68
CA ARG A 244 -8.93 6.20 9.11
C ARG A 244 -9.56 7.43 9.79
N SER A 245 -10.88 7.59 9.67
CA SER A 245 -11.60 8.79 10.12
C SER A 245 -12.54 8.51 11.29
N LEU A 246 -12.42 9.31 12.36
CA LEU A 246 -13.34 9.31 13.50
C LEU A 246 -14.78 9.58 13.08
N ARG A 247 -14.98 10.47 12.10
CA ARG A 247 -16.30 10.77 11.56
C ARG A 247 -16.94 9.53 10.94
N SER A 248 -16.20 8.80 10.12
CA SER A 248 -16.71 7.58 9.48
C SER A 248 -17.00 6.49 10.52
N ALA A 249 -16.10 6.28 11.48
CA ALA A 249 -16.29 5.32 12.57
C ALA A 249 -17.51 5.65 13.45
N LEU A 250 -17.71 6.93 13.77
CA LEU A 250 -18.85 7.39 14.56
C LEU A 250 -20.17 7.26 13.78
N ALA A 251 -20.19 7.57 12.48
CA ALA A 251 -21.39 7.47 11.65
C ALA A 251 -21.92 6.02 11.62
N VAL A 252 -21.07 5.02 11.39
CA VAL A 252 -21.49 3.62 11.35
C VAL A 252 -21.92 3.09 12.72
N ARG A 253 -21.30 3.60 13.80
CA ARG A 253 -21.68 3.25 15.18
C ARG A 253 -23.01 3.85 15.60
N LEU A 254 -23.25 5.13 15.28
CA LEU A 254 -24.51 5.82 15.58
C LEU A 254 -25.65 5.33 14.68
N ALA A 255 -25.36 4.87 13.47
CA ALA A 255 -26.33 4.21 12.60
C ALA A 255 -26.83 2.86 13.16
N GLY A 256 -26.12 2.28 14.15
CA GLY A 256 -26.51 1.01 14.78
C GLY A 256 -26.14 -0.23 13.95
N ILE A 257 -25.22 -0.09 12.98
CA ILE A 257 -24.77 -1.22 12.16
C ILE A 257 -24.07 -2.23 13.05
N ARG A 258 -24.50 -3.49 13.05
CA ARG A 258 -24.07 -4.52 14.01
C ARG A 258 -22.59 -4.85 13.84
N GLU A 259 -22.17 -5.16 12.62
CA GLU A 259 -20.80 -5.52 12.30
C GLU A 259 -20.07 -4.35 11.66
N ARG A 260 -18.93 -3.95 12.23
CA ARG A 260 -18.19 -2.76 11.81
C ARG A 260 -16.71 -3.09 11.79
N VAL A 261 -16.09 -3.06 10.63
CA VAL A 261 -14.69 -3.42 10.40
C VAL A 261 -13.89 -2.18 10.01
N GLY A 262 -12.72 -1.99 10.62
CA GLY A 262 -11.79 -0.92 10.26
C GLY A 262 -10.40 -1.14 10.82
N PHE A 263 -9.46 -0.24 10.51
CA PHE A 263 -8.06 -0.40 10.93
C PHE A 263 -7.79 0.05 12.37
N SER A 264 -6.77 -0.54 13.01
CA SER A 264 -6.30 -0.17 14.35
C SER A 264 -5.77 1.27 14.41
N ALA A 265 -5.16 1.75 13.32
CA ALA A 265 -4.71 3.13 13.17
C ALA A 265 -5.84 4.14 12.87
N SER A 266 -7.11 3.72 12.81
CA SER A 266 -8.22 4.67 12.64
C SER A 266 -8.45 5.47 13.92
N ALA A 267 -8.59 6.79 13.80
CA ALA A 267 -9.19 7.58 14.86
C ALA A 267 -10.62 7.04 15.08
N GLY A 268 -10.95 6.53 16.26
CA GLY A 268 -12.21 5.83 16.51
C GLY A 268 -12.18 4.31 16.35
N SER A 269 -11.00 3.67 16.34
CA SER A 269 -10.88 2.21 16.21
C SER A 269 -11.68 1.41 17.25
N TRP A 270 -11.88 1.96 18.46
CA TRP A 270 -12.72 1.38 19.52
C TRP A 270 -14.22 1.33 19.19
N LEU A 271 -14.67 2.02 18.13
CA LEU A 271 -16.07 2.01 17.69
C LEU A 271 -16.37 0.83 16.77
N PHE A 272 -15.34 0.16 16.24
CA PHE A 272 -15.48 -1.02 15.39
C PHE A 272 -15.70 -2.28 16.23
N THR A 273 -16.52 -3.22 15.73
CA THR A 273 -16.62 -4.56 16.33
C THR A 273 -15.44 -5.42 15.94
N ARG A 274 -14.86 -5.17 14.76
CA ARG A 274 -13.68 -5.87 14.27
C ARG A 274 -12.61 -4.88 13.87
N VAL A 275 -11.43 -5.03 14.46
CA VAL A 275 -10.31 -4.13 14.21
C VAL A 275 -9.25 -4.92 13.48
N ILE A 276 -8.74 -4.38 12.37
CA ILE A 276 -7.68 -4.99 11.58
C ILE A 276 -6.37 -4.22 11.76
N PRO A 277 -5.25 -4.90 12.00
CA PRO A 277 -3.98 -4.23 12.23
C PRO A 277 -3.54 -3.42 11.03
N PHE A 278 -3.07 -2.20 11.29
CA PHE A 278 -2.55 -1.34 10.25
C PHE A 278 -1.04 -1.56 10.07
N SER A 279 -0.59 -1.86 8.86
CA SER A 279 0.84 -1.99 8.52
C SER A 279 1.26 -0.99 7.46
N TRP A 280 2.16 -0.06 7.83
CA TRP A 280 2.73 0.91 6.89
C TRP A 280 3.58 0.26 5.80
N GLY A 281 4.25 -0.86 6.11
CA GLY A 281 5.07 -1.60 5.14
C GLY A 281 4.29 -2.47 4.15
N MET A 282 2.97 -2.55 4.31
CA MET A 282 2.08 -3.19 3.35
C MET A 282 1.58 -2.17 2.34
N HIS A 283 1.52 -2.55 1.07
CA HIS A 283 0.92 -1.70 0.04
C HIS A 283 -0.55 -1.41 0.38
N ASP A 284 -1.03 -0.19 0.14
CA ASP A 284 -2.36 0.23 0.61
C ASP A 284 -3.50 -0.60 -0.01
N LEU A 285 -3.37 -1.04 -1.27
CA LEU A 285 -4.27 -2.02 -1.88
C LEU A 285 -4.37 -3.32 -1.06
N GLU A 286 -3.24 -3.94 -0.73
CA GLU A 286 -3.20 -5.18 0.07
C GLU A 286 -3.74 -4.95 1.47
N ARG A 287 -3.45 -3.77 2.03
CA ARG A 287 -3.98 -3.33 3.31
C ARG A 287 -5.50 -3.25 3.27
N ASN A 288 -6.08 -2.64 2.24
CA ASN A 288 -7.53 -2.57 2.05
C ASN A 288 -8.14 -3.96 1.91
N LEU A 289 -7.51 -4.87 1.15
CA LEU A 289 -7.95 -6.26 1.04
C LEU A 289 -7.96 -7.00 2.38
N SER A 290 -7.05 -6.67 3.29
CA SER A 290 -7.01 -7.29 4.62
C SER A 290 -8.29 -7.06 5.47
N LEU A 291 -9.10 -6.05 5.13
CA LEU A 291 -10.39 -5.78 5.81
C LEU A 291 -11.45 -6.85 5.53
N VAL A 292 -11.29 -7.66 4.49
CA VAL A 292 -12.21 -8.78 4.16
C VAL A 292 -11.90 -10.02 5.00
N LEU A 293 -10.64 -10.21 5.40
CA LEU A 293 -10.18 -11.39 6.13
C LEU A 293 -11.01 -11.77 7.36
N PRO A 294 -11.38 -10.86 8.28
CA PRO A 294 -12.14 -11.25 9.47
C PRO A 294 -13.58 -11.68 9.15
N VAL A 295 -14.10 -11.28 7.99
CA VAL A 295 -15.52 -11.52 7.66
C VAL A 295 -15.73 -12.69 6.72
N ALA A 296 -14.74 -13.07 5.91
CA ALA A 296 -14.86 -14.16 4.94
C ALA A 296 -14.77 -15.59 5.52
N GLY A 297 -14.34 -15.77 6.77
CA GLY A 297 -14.25 -17.08 7.43
C GLY A 297 -13.25 -18.05 6.78
N SER A 298 -13.34 -19.36 7.11
CA SER A 298 -12.48 -20.44 6.56
C SER A 298 -12.80 -20.83 5.11
N ALA A 299 -13.89 -20.29 4.53
CA ALA A 299 -14.33 -20.58 3.17
C ALA A 299 -13.63 -19.71 2.10
N GLY A 300 -12.74 -18.82 2.50
CA GLY A 300 -11.96 -18.02 1.57
C GLY A 300 -10.57 -17.80 2.14
N GLN A 301 -9.58 -18.51 1.59
CA GLN A 301 -8.31 -17.80 1.38
C GLN A 301 -8.68 -16.47 0.72
N PRO A 302 -8.13 -15.32 1.14
CA PRO A 302 -8.28 -14.11 0.35
C PRO A 302 -7.98 -14.51 -1.10
N PRO A 303 -8.84 -14.19 -2.09
CA PRO A 303 -8.49 -14.47 -3.47
C PRO A 303 -7.07 -13.94 -3.62
N ALA A 304 -6.14 -14.82 -4.02
CA ALA A 304 -4.73 -14.50 -4.06
C ALA A 304 -4.63 -13.09 -4.66
N PRO A 305 -3.94 -12.13 -3.99
CA PRO A 305 -3.78 -10.81 -4.57
C PRO A 305 -3.35 -11.09 -6.00
N ALA A 306 -4.09 -10.58 -6.98
CA ALA A 306 -3.88 -10.88 -8.39
C ALA A 306 -2.45 -10.47 -8.76
N ARG A 307 -1.51 -11.35 -8.43
CA ARG A 307 -0.12 -11.41 -8.83
C ARG A 307 -0.06 -12.07 -10.21
N ALA A 308 -1.18 -12.67 -10.63
CA ALA A 308 -1.46 -12.99 -12.02
C ALA A 308 -1.58 -11.69 -12.82
N GLU A 309 -0.88 -11.67 -13.93
CA GLU A 309 -0.69 -10.58 -14.87
C GLU A 309 -2.01 -9.88 -15.25
N GLY A 310 -2.01 -8.54 -15.30
CA GLY A 310 -3.10 -7.75 -15.90
C GLY A 310 -4.27 -7.39 -14.96
N SER A 311 -3.99 -6.78 -13.80
CA SER A 311 -5.02 -6.40 -12.83
C SER A 311 -5.83 -5.17 -13.26
N VAL A 312 -6.65 -5.31 -14.30
CA VAL A 312 -7.65 -4.30 -14.70
C VAL A 312 -8.83 -4.39 -13.74
N TYR A 313 -9.03 -3.34 -12.96
CA TYR A 313 -10.11 -3.22 -11.98
C TYR A 313 -11.16 -2.17 -12.37
N LEU A 314 -10.83 -1.31 -13.33
CA LEU A 314 -11.71 -0.26 -13.83
C LEU A 314 -12.22 -0.65 -15.22
N GLN A 315 -13.54 -0.69 -15.38
CA GLN A 315 -14.22 -0.85 -16.65
C GLN A 315 -14.73 0.53 -17.08
N PRO A 316 -14.21 1.10 -18.18
CA PRO A 316 -14.68 2.37 -18.68
C PRO A 316 -16.19 2.39 -18.94
N ASP A 317 -16.83 3.49 -18.59
CA ASP A 317 -18.21 3.76 -18.99
C ASP A 317 -18.32 3.81 -20.53
N PRO A 318 -19.33 3.15 -21.15
CA PRO A 318 -19.47 3.12 -22.61
C PRO A 318 -19.61 4.49 -23.26
N VAL A 319 -20.31 5.44 -22.61
CA VAL A 319 -20.51 6.80 -23.15
C VAL A 319 -19.21 7.60 -23.08
N ALA A 320 -18.49 7.50 -21.96
CA ALA A 320 -17.16 8.09 -21.82
C ALA A 320 -16.18 7.51 -22.85
N ARG A 321 -16.24 6.20 -23.10
CA ARG A 321 -15.42 5.53 -24.12
C ARG A 321 -15.70 6.06 -25.52
N GLN A 322 -16.95 6.14 -25.93
CA GLN A 322 -17.33 6.69 -27.23
C GLN A 322 -16.88 8.16 -27.38
N THR A 323 -17.00 8.94 -26.30
CA THR A 323 -16.57 10.34 -26.27
C THR A 323 -15.06 10.47 -26.49
N VAL A 324 -14.27 9.65 -25.80
CA VAL A 324 -12.80 9.60 -25.95
C VAL A 324 -12.41 9.16 -27.35
N GLU A 325 -13.02 8.09 -27.88
CA GLU A 325 -12.76 7.58 -29.24
C GLU A 325 -13.04 8.66 -30.31
N GLY A 326 -14.18 9.36 -30.19
CA GLY A 326 -14.52 10.49 -31.07
C GLY A 326 -13.52 11.64 -30.98
N ARG A 327 -13.06 11.98 -29.77
CA ARG A 327 -12.06 13.03 -29.56
C ARG A 327 -10.68 12.68 -30.13
N LEU A 328 -10.26 11.43 -29.97
CA LEU A 328 -9.01 10.92 -30.55
C LEU A 328 -9.08 10.96 -32.08
N SER A 329 -10.20 10.51 -32.65
CA SER A 329 -10.44 10.54 -34.10
C SER A 329 -10.41 11.98 -34.64
N ALA A 330 -11.12 12.91 -34.00
CA ALA A 330 -11.12 14.33 -34.38
C ALA A 330 -9.74 14.99 -34.27
N ALA A 331 -8.90 14.53 -33.35
CA ALA A 331 -7.51 14.96 -33.24
C ALA A 331 -6.57 14.28 -34.26
N GLY A 332 -7.10 13.47 -35.18
CA GLY A 332 -6.34 12.73 -36.18
C GLY A 332 -5.46 11.63 -35.59
N ALA A 333 -5.75 11.15 -34.38
CA ALA A 333 -5.06 9.99 -33.81
C ALA A 333 -5.58 8.74 -34.52
N ARG A 334 -4.71 8.10 -35.32
CA ARG A 334 -5.02 6.82 -35.95
C ARG A 334 -5.20 5.73 -34.90
N ALA A 335 -5.95 4.67 -35.22
CA ALA A 335 -6.20 3.56 -34.32
C ALA A 335 -4.91 2.79 -33.93
N ASP A 336 -3.87 2.85 -34.75
CA ASP A 336 -2.55 2.27 -34.52
C ASP A 336 -1.55 3.26 -33.86
N ALA A 337 -1.98 4.49 -33.58
CA ALA A 337 -1.11 5.50 -33.00
C ALA A 337 -0.66 5.07 -31.59
N ARG A 338 0.65 5.11 -31.36
CA ARG A 338 1.24 4.81 -30.06
C ARG A 338 1.05 5.99 -29.10
N LEU A 339 -0.11 6.07 -28.46
CA LEU A 339 -0.43 7.15 -27.53
C LEU A 339 0.32 6.99 -26.20
N ILE A 340 0.91 8.06 -25.70
CA ILE A 340 1.47 8.12 -24.35
C ILE A 340 0.79 9.23 -23.55
N GLY A 341 0.28 8.90 -22.36
CA GLY A 341 -0.36 9.88 -21.49
C GLY A 341 0.65 10.54 -20.56
N LEU A 342 0.56 11.86 -20.39
CA LEU A 342 1.39 12.64 -19.49
C LEU A 342 0.51 13.36 -18.46
N HIS A 343 0.79 13.20 -17.17
CA HIS A 343 0.12 13.94 -16.10
C HIS A 343 1.16 14.68 -15.23
N PRO A 344 1.51 15.94 -15.58
CA PRO A 344 2.51 16.72 -14.85
C PRO A 344 1.95 17.37 -13.57
N GLY A 345 0.63 17.30 -13.36
CA GLY A 345 -0.06 17.88 -12.20
C GLY A 345 0.21 17.16 -10.88
N SER A 346 -0.03 17.87 -9.77
CA SER A 346 -0.15 17.34 -8.41
C SER A 346 -0.62 18.45 -7.46
N VAL A 347 -1.38 18.12 -6.42
CA VAL A 347 -1.77 19.08 -5.37
C VAL A 347 -0.53 19.69 -4.70
N TRP A 348 0.53 18.90 -4.54
CA TRP A 348 1.75 19.32 -3.86
C TRP A 348 2.82 19.72 -4.87
N GLY A 349 3.26 20.97 -4.82
CA GLY A 349 4.30 21.49 -5.73
C GLY A 349 5.58 20.66 -5.72
N THR A 350 5.96 20.14 -4.54
CA THR A 350 7.15 19.27 -4.42
C THR A 350 7.00 17.90 -5.09
N LYS A 351 5.79 17.49 -5.45
CA LYS A 351 5.54 16.26 -6.21
C LYS A 351 5.54 16.48 -7.72
N ARG A 352 5.78 17.69 -8.22
CA ARG A 352 5.74 17.96 -9.66
C ARG A 352 7.15 17.83 -10.26
N TRP A 353 7.37 16.85 -11.11
CA TRP A 353 8.60 16.82 -11.92
C TRP A 353 8.60 18.02 -12.90
N PRO A 354 9.74 18.69 -13.17
CA PRO A 354 9.75 19.95 -13.89
C PRO A 354 9.11 19.89 -15.29
N ALA A 355 8.33 20.91 -15.66
CA ALA A 355 7.60 20.98 -16.92
C ALA A 355 8.51 20.83 -18.15
N ALA A 356 9.64 21.54 -18.18
CA ALA A 356 10.63 21.44 -19.25
C ALA A 356 11.17 20.01 -19.44
N ARG A 357 11.26 19.22 -18.36
CA ARG A 357 11.72 17.82 -18.42
C ARG A 357 10.65 16.89 -18.94
N TYR A 358 9.39 17.09 -18.55
CA TYR A 358 8.24 16.41 -19.16
C TYR A 358 8.18 16.65 -20.66
N ALA A 359 8.33 17.90 -21.08
CA ALA A 359 8.30 18.28 -22.48
C ALA A 359 9.47 17.65 -23.28
N GLU A 360 10.69 17.69 -22.73
CA GLU A 360 11.83 17.05 -23.39
C GLU A 360 11.66 15.53 -23.50
N LEU A 361 11.18 14.86 -22.44
CA LEU A 361 10.86 13.44 -22.48
C LEU A 361 9.82 13.12 -23.57
N ALA A 362 8.76 13.92 -23.64
CA ALA A 362 7.70 13.78 -24.64
C ALA A 362 8.25 13.91 -26.06
N ARG A 363 9.10 14.92 -26.33
CA ARG A 363 9.76 15.13 -27.63
C ARG A 363 10.63 13.94 -28.03
N ARG A 364 11.45 13.44 -27.10
CA ARG A 364 12.33 12.29 -27.37
C ARG A 364 11.52 11.02 -27.65
N LEU A 365 10.47 10.74 -26.89
CA LEU A 365 9.60 9.59 -27.15
C LEU A 365 8.85 9.72 -28.48
N ALA A 366 8.41 10.93 -28.84
CA ALA A 366 7.77 11.17 -30.13
C ALA A 366 8.73 10.93 -31.30
N ARG A 367 9.94 11.51 -31.22
CA ARG A 367 10.97 11.37 -32.26
C ARG A 367 11.48 9.94 -32.39
N ASP A 368 11.81 9.31 -31.27
CA ASP A 368 12.59 8.06 -31.28
C ASP A 368 11.70 6.81 -31.26
N ALA A 369 10.45 6.90 -30.79
CA ALA A 369 9.52 5.78 -30.64
C ALA A 369 8.19 5.98 -31.37
N GLY A 370 8.06 7.03 -32.19
CA GLY A 370 6.81 7.35 -32.92
C GLY A 370 5.61 7.60 -32.02
N ALA A 371 5.87 7.92 -30.74
CA ALA A 371 4.81 8.08 -29.75
C ALA A 371 4.09 9.43 -29.94
N ARG A 372 2.79 9.46 -29.64
CA ARG A 372 2.01 10.71 -29.63
C ARG A 372 1.65 11.09 -28.20
N PRO A 373 2.21 12.19 -27.65
CA PRO A 373 1.89 12.62 -26.30
C PRO A 373 0.46 13.16 -26.17
N ILE A 374 -0.22 12.77 -25.09
CA ILE A 374 -1.48 13.35 -24.64
C ILE A 374 -1.28 13.86 -23.21
N VAL A 375 -1.32 15.17 -23.01
CA VAL A 375 -1.21 15.79 -21.71
C VAL A 375 -2.59 15.89 -21.07
N VAL A 376 -2.74 15.31 -19.89
CA VAL A 376 -3.98 15.30 -19.10
C VAL A 376 -3.75 15.96 -17.75
N GLY A 377 -4.80 16.57 -17.20
CA GLY A 377 -4.77 17.25 -15.91
C GLY A 377 -6.12 17.86 -15.59
N GLY A 378 -6.35 18.15 -14.31
CA GLY A 378 -7.57 18.86 -13.90
C GLY A 378 -7.56 20.32 -14.35
N ARG A 379 -8.66 21.05 -14.10
CA ARG A 379 -8.72 22.50 -14.39
C ARG A 379 -7.61 23.30 -13.68
N ALA A 380 -7.24 22.89 -12.46
CA ALA A 380 -6.17 23.52 -11.70
C ALA A 380 -4.77 23.26 -12.28
N ASP A 381 -4.60 22.22 -13.11
CA ASP A 381 -3.33 21.88 -13.76
C ASP A 381 -3.24 22.42 -15.19
N ALA A 382 -4.29 23.09 -15.71
CA ALA A 382 -4.39 23.48 -17.11
C ALA A 382 -3.22 24.37 -17.58
N ALA A 383 -2.79 25.32 -16.75
CA ALA A 383 -1.65 26.18 -17.08
C ALA A 383 -0.33 25.37 -17.21
N LEU A 384 -0.05 24.48 -16.24
CA LEU A 384 1.13 23.63 -16.25
C LEU A 384 1.11 22.63 -17.41
N CYS A 385 -0.05 22.03 -17.68
CA CYS A 385 -0.21 21.07 -18.77
C CYS A 385 -0.08 21.75 -20.14
N GLY A 386 -0.65 22.96 -20.29
CA GLY A 386 -0.48 23.78 -21.48
C GLY A 386 0.98 24.15 -21.74
N GLU A 387 1.75 24.51 -20.70
CA GLU A 387 3.19 24.74 -20.80
C GLU A 387 3.93 23.48 -21.30
N VAL A 388 3.65 22.32 -20.72
CA VAL A 388 4.26 21.04 -21.14
C VAL A 388 3.90 20.72 -22.59
N ALA A 389 2.64 20.86 -22.99
CA ALA A 389 2.18 20.58 -24.35
C ALA A 389 2.82 21.53 -25.38
N ALA A 390 2.90 22.83 -25.06
CA ALA A 390 3.54 23.83 -25.92
C ALA A 390 5.03 23.54 -26.11
N LEU A 391 5.75 23.22 -25.03
CA LEU A 391 7.17 22.86 -25.09
C LEU A 391 7.40 21.50 -25.77
N ALA A 392 6.45 20.56 -25.69
CA ALA A 392 6.53 19.27 -26.36
C ALA A 392 6.35 19.38 -27.89
N GLY A 393 5.72 20.45 -28.38
CA GLY A 393 5.54 20.76 -29.80
C GLY A 393 4.19 20.32 -30.38
N ALA A 394 3.95 20.67 -31.65
CA ALA A 394 2.63 20.62 -32.31
C ALA A 394 1.95 19.23 -32.36
N GLY A 395 2.70 18.14 -32.17
CA GLY A 395 2.15 16.78 -32.15
C GLY A 395 1.46 16.39 -30.83
N ALA A 396 1.73 17.13 -29.74
CA ALA A 396 1.19 16.84 -28.42
C ALA A 396 -0.27 17.31 -28.29
N LEU A 397 -1.13 16.44 -27.78
CA LEU A 397 -2.53 16.76 -27.51
C LEU A 397 -2.68 17.30 -26.09
N ASP A 398 -3.25 18.50 -25.92
CA ASP A 398 -3.58 19.04 -24.59
C ASP A 398 -5.06 18.82 -24.26
N TRP A 399 -5.31 17.89 -23.33
CA TRP A 399 -6.62 17.52 -22.81
C TRP A 399 -6.84 18.02 -21.37
N SER A 400 -5.93 18.84 -20.85
CA SER A 400 -6.00 19.36 -19.50
C SER A 400 -7.20 20.30 -19.30
N GLY A 401 -7.89 20.14 -18.17
CA GLY A 401 -9.12 20.87 -17.85
C GLY A 401 -10.33 20.57 -18.77
N LYS A 402 -10.14 19.74 -19.81
CA LYS A 402 -11.13 19.45 -20.85
C LYS A 402 -11.75 18.06 -20.72
N SER A 403 -11.28 17.24 -19.79
CA SER A 403 -11.72 15.86 -19.62
C SER A 403 -12.39 15.63 -18.26
N SER A 404 -13.48 14.86 -18.25
CA SER A 404 -14.08 14.35 -17.03
C SER A 404 -13.25 13.21 -16.42
N LEU A 405 -13.57 12.80 -15.18
CA LEU A 405 -12.91 11.65 -14.58
C LEU A 405 -13.27 10.34 -15.31
N ALA A 406 -14.54 10.19 -15.71
CA ALA A 406 -14.97 9.08 -16.55
C ALA A 406 -14.19 9.02 -17.88
N GLU A 407 -13.98 10.17 -18.54
CA GLU A 407 -13.15 10.24 -19.76
C GLU A 407 -11.68 9.91 -19.49
N LEU A 408 -11.11 10.33 -18.35
CA LEU A 408 -9.75 9.96 -17.97
C LEU A 408 -9.61 8.44 -17.82
N ILE A 409 -10.55 7.78 -17.15
CA ILE A 409 -10.59 6.32 -17.01
C ILE A 409 -10.72 5.66 -18.39
N ALA A 410 -11.59 6.20 -19.25
CA ALA A 410 -11.82 5.69 -20.60
C ALA A 410 -10.63 5.91 -21.57
N LEU A 411 -9.80 6.92 -21.32
CA LEU A 411 -8.57 7.16 -22.08
C LEU A 411 -7.51 6.11 -21.79
N MET A 412 -7.41 5.63 -20.55
CA MET A 412 -6.31 4.75 -20.12
C MET A 412 -6.08 3.54 -21.05
N PRO A 413 -7.10 2.73 -21.42
CA PRO A 413 -6.87 1.57 -22.28
C PRO A 413 -6.33 1.89 -23.69
N SER A 414 -6.42 3.14 -24.13
CA SER A 414 -5.88 3.59 -25.42
C SER A 414 -4.40 3.98 -25.35
N LEU A 415 -3.79 3.99 -24.16
CA LEU A 415 -2.41 4.43 -23.94
C LEU A 415 -1.46 3.23 -23.90
N ALA A 416 -0.32 3.37 -24.57
CA ALA A 416 0.79 2.42 -24.47
C ALA A 416 1.60 2.59 -23.17
N LEU A 417 1.65 3.82 -22.64
CA LEU A 417 2.36 4.17 -21.42
C LEU A 417 1.72 5.41 -20.79
N PHE A 418 1.62 5.43 -19.46
CA PHE A 418 1.23 6.61 -18.69
C PHE A 418 2.40 7.10 -17.84
N ILE A 419 2.77 8.37 -17.98
CA ILE A 419 3.88 9.00 -17.27
C ILE A 419 3.32 10.08 -16.36
N THR A 420 3.59 9.98 -15.07
CA THR A 420 2.93 10.82 -14.06
C THR A 420 3.80 11.05 -12.84
N ASN A 421 3.41 12.01 -12.02
CA ASN A 421 3.88 12.13 -10.64
C ASN A 421 3.11 11.21 -9.70
N ASP A 422 3.59 11.07 -8.46
CA ASP A 422 2.82 10.54 -7.32
C ASP A 422 1.52 11.35 -7.09
N SER A 423 0.43 10.90 -7.70
CA SER A 423 -0.86 11.56 -7.75
C SER A 423 -2.00 10.58 -8.07
N GLY A 424 -3.24 10.99 -7.88
CA GLY A 424 -4.43 10.17 -8.14
C GLY A 424 -4.46 9.43 -9.49
N PRO A 425 -4.20 10.11 -10.62
CA PRO A 425 -4.19 9.48 -11.95
C PRO A 425 -3.22 8.31 -12.11
N MET A 426 -2.13 8.27 -11.34
CA MET A 426 -1.20 7.13 -11.30
C MET A 426 -1.90 5.83 -10.89
N HIS A 427 -2.75 5.89 -9.87
CA HIS A 427 -3.48 4.72 -9.41
C HIS A 427 -4.57 4.31 -10.41
N ILE A 428 -5.19 5.28 -11.08
CA ILE A 428 -6.19 5.02 -12.13
C ILE A 428 -5.53 4.30 -13.32
N ALA A 429 -4.37 4.77 -13.77
CA ALA A 429 -3.62 4.14 -14.85
C ALA A 429 -3.23 2.70 -14.49
N ALA A 430 -2.69 2.49 -13.29
CA ALA A 430 -2.35 1.15 -12.79
C ALA A 430 -3.59 0.23 -12.71
N ALA A 431 -4.70 0.73 -12.15
CA ALA A 431 -5.95 -0.01 -12.05
C ALA A 431 -6.64 -0.25 -13.40
N SER A 432 -6.27 0.49 -14.44
CA SER A 432 -6.74 0.29 -15.82
C SER A 432 -5.81 -0.62 -16.63
N GLY A 433 -4.73 -1.12 -16.04
CA GLY A 433 -3.77 -2.05 -16.67
C GLY A 433 -2.72 -1.39 -17.56
N VAL A 434 -2.63 -0.06 -17.59
CA VAL A 434 -1.65 0.67 -18.41
C VAL A 434 -0.29 0.67 -17.73
N PRO A 435 0.80 0.31 -18.44
CA PRO A 435 2.16 0.51 -17.93
C PRO A 435 2.32 1.95 -17.42
N THR A 436 2.83 2.11 -16.20
CA THR A 436 2.86 3.43 -15.55
C THR A 436 4.26 3.74 -15.05
N LEU A 437 4.84 4.84 -15.53
CA LEU A 437 6.10 5.40 -15.05
C LEU A 437 5.78 6.56 -14.11
N ALA A 438 6.15 6.41 -12.84
CA ALA A 438 5.83 7.40 -11.81
C ALA A 438 7.09 8.07 -11.24
N PHE A 439 7.04 9.39 -11.07
CA PHE A 439 8.08 10.16 -10.41
C PHE A 439 7.75 10.41 -8.93
N PHE A 440 8.67 10.03 -8.04
CA PHE A 440 8.52 10.17 -6.60
C PHE A 440 9.58 11.14 -6.06
N GLY A 441 9.11 12.23 -5.45
CA GLY A 441 9.94 13.29 -4.90
C GLY A 441 9.96 13.28 -3.37
N PRO A 442 9.07 13.99 -2.68
CA PRO A 442 9.06 14.11 -1.21
C PRO A 442 8.57 12.86 -0.48
N THR A 443 7.77 12.04 -1.15
CA THR A 443 7.22 10.77 -0.67
C THR A 443 8.06 9.62 -1.22
N THR A 444 7.99 8.46 -0.57
CA THR A 444 8.79 7.29 -0.94
C THR A 444 7.91 6.07 -1.15
N ARG A 445 8.42 5.08 -1.90
CA ARG A 445 7.72 3.84 -2.20
C ARG A 445 7.30 3.07 -0.95
N GLU A 446 8.10 3.13 0.12
CA GLU A 446 7.88 2.41 1.38
C GLU A 446 6.60 2.85 2.11
N LEU A 447 6.02 4.00 1.77
CA LEU A 447 4.71 4.43 2.30
C LEU A 447 3.55 3.59 1.75
N GLY A 448 3.77 2.81 0.69
CA GLY A 448 2.82 1.82 0.17
C GLY A 448 1.79 2.36 -0.83
N PHE A 449 2.04 3.53 -1.42
CA PHE A 449 1.16 4.19 -2.42
C PHE A 449 1.79 4.24 -3.82
N PHE A 450 2.62 3.26 -4.18
CA PHE A 450 3.19 3.17 -5.52
C PHE A 450 2.19 2.52 -6.50
N PRO A 451 2.37 2.60 -7.83
CA PRO A 451 1.48 1.91 -8.76
C PRO A 451 1.62 0.39 -8.58
N TYR A 452 0.52 -0.28 -8.25
CA TYR A 452 0.52 -1.70 -7.88
C TYR A 452 0.61 -2.61 -9.10
N GLY A 453 1.62 -3.48 -9.15
CA GLY A 453 1.80 -4.46 -10.23
C GLY A 453 3.20 -4.44 -10.86
N PRO A 454 3.55 -5.49 -11.63
CA PRO A 454 4.91 -5.66 -12.17
C PRO A 454 5.21 -4.76 -13.38
N ARG A 455 4.19 -4.28 -14.10
CA ARG A 455 4.32 -3.45 -15.32
C ARG A 455 4.58 -1.96 -15.04
N HIS A 456 4.72 -1.59 -13.77
CA HIS A 456 4.87 -0.18 -13.37
C HIS A 456 6.27 0.06 -12.80
N ARG A 457 6.79 1.27 -13.01
CA ARG A 457 8.11 1.68 -12.55
C ARG A 457 8.01 2.98 -11.79
N VAL A 458 8.79 3.10 -10.72
CA VAL A 458 8.94 4.32 -9.94
C VAL A 458 10.37 4.80 -10.10
N LEU A 459 10.54 6.05 -10.50
CA LEU A 459 11.83 6.74 -10.49
C LEU A 459 11.88 7.68 -9.29
N GLU A 460 12.89 7.47 -8.46
CA GLU A 460 13.10 8.20 -7.23
C GLU A 460 14.58 8.23 -6.85
N LYS A 461 14.98 9.16 -5.97
CA LYS A 461 16.38 9.35 -5.59
C LYS A 461 16.62 9.12 -4.12
N ASP A 462 17.55 8.24 -3.77
CA ASP A 462 17.91 8.01 -2.38
C ASP A 462 18.55 9.26 -1.78
N LEU A 463 17.83 9.93 -0.89
CA LEU A 463 18.23 11.18 -0.25
C LEU A 463 17.84 11.11 1.22
N ALA A 464 18.75 11.50 2.11
CA ALA A 464 18.55 11.42 3.56
C ALA A 464 17.34 12.23 4.09
N CYS A 465 16.89 13.25 3.35
CA CYS A 465 15.73 14.06 3.71
C CYS A 465 14.37 13.41 3.34
N ARG A 466 14.37 12.24 2.69
CA ARG A 466 13.15 11.56 2.23
C ARG A 466 12.77 10.42 3.18
N PRO A 467 11.46 10.21 3.45
CA PRO A 467 10.35 11.09 3.12
C PRO A 467 10.39 12.38 3.97
N CYS A 468 10.11 13.54 3.36
CA CYS A 468 10.02 14.80 4.11
C CYS A 468 8.60 15.11 4.60
N GLY A 469 7.64 14.21 4.34
CA GLY A 469 6.26 14.27 4.82
C GLY A 469 5.41 13.13 4.26
N LEU A 470 4.23 12.91 4.85
CA LEU A 470 3.30 11.85 4.42
C LEU A 470 2.69 12.11 3.04
N HIS A 471 2.42 13.39 2.71
CA HIS A 471 1.72 13.77 1.49
C HIS A 471 2.57 14.64 0.54
N GLY A 472 3.70 15.18 1.01
CA GLY A 472 4.46 16.23 0.31
C GLY A 472 4.07 17.64 0.77
N HIS A 473 4.76 18.63 0.22
CA HIS A 473 4.63 20.05 0.58
C HIS A 473 4.43 20.92 -0.68
N HIS A 474 3.93 22.15 -0.53
CA HIS A 474 3.87 23.10 -1.66
C HIS A 474 5.26 23.60 -2.08
N ARG A 475 6.20 23.71 -1.13
CA ARG A 475 7.61 24.08 -1.36
C ARG A 475 8.53 23.11 -0.65
N CYS A 476 9.75 22.94 -1.17
CA CYS A 476 10.73 22.04 -0.55
C CYS A 476 11.10 22.56 0.85
N PRO A 477 10.91 21.79 1.93
CA PRO A 477 11.24 22.24 3.28
C PRO A 477 12.73 22.47 3.50
N HIS A 478 13.57 21.89 2.63
CA HIS A 478 15.03 22.04 2.64
C HIS A 478 15.56 22.99 1.54
N GLY A 479 14.68 23.67 0.80
CA GLY A 479 15.04 24.67 -0.21
C GLY A 479 15.68 24.16 -1.51
N HIS A 480 16.27 22.97 -1.54
CA HIS A 480 17.09 22.50 -2.67
C HIS A 480 16.33 21.77 -3.78
N PHE A 481 15.16 21.18 -3.50
CA PHE A 481 14.31 20.43 -4.44
C PHE A 481 14.99 19.28 -5.24
N LEU A 482 16.19 18.86 -4.83
CA LEU A 482 16.96 17.75 -5.40
C LEU A 482 16.18 16.46 -5.69
N CYS A 483 15.18 16.09 -4.88
CA CYS A 483 14.44 14.82 -5.07
C CYS A 483 13.78 14.70 -6.45
N MET A 484 13.25 15.78 -7.01
CA MET A 484 12.74 15.82 -8.38
C MET A 484 13.79 16.34 -9.36
N GLY A 485 14.64 17.29 -8.94
CA GLY A 485 15.67 17.89 -9.79
C GLY A 485 16.76 16.93 -10.25
N LEU A 486 17.04 15.86 -9.49
CA LEU A 486 18.05 14.86 -9.85
C LEU A 486 17.50 13.73 -10.73
N ILE A 487 16.18 13.55 -10.85
CA ILE A 487 15.59 12.59 -11.80
C ILE A 487 15.77 13.14 -13.20
N SER A 488 16.72 12.59 -13.95
CA SER A 488 17.13 13.14 -15.25
C SER A 488 16.15 12.71 -16.35
N VAL A 489 16.12 13.47 -17.45
CA VAL A 489 15.33 13.07 -18.62
C VAL A 489 15.90 11.80 -19.24
N GLU A 490 17.21 11.59 -19.18
CA GLU A 490 17.85 10.37 -19.72
C GLU A 490 17.38 9.11 -18.98
N GLU A 491 17.35 9.17 -17.65
CA GLU A 491 16.84 8.07 -16.82
C GLU A 491 15.36 7.79 -17.10
N ALA A 492 14.55 8.85 -17.17
CA ALA A 492 13.13 8.74 -17.50
C ALA A 492 12.89 8.17 -18.91
N TYR A 493 13.68 8.61 -19.89
CA TYR A 493 13.62 8.16 -21.28
C TYR A 493 14.00 6.69 -21.39
N ALA A 494 15.12 6.28 -20.80
CA ALA A 494 15.55 4.88 -20.78
C ALA A 494 14.50 3.96 -20.14
N ALA A 495 13.91 4.39 -19.01
CA ALA A 495 12.84 3.64 -18.36
C ALA A 495 11.59 3.54 -19.25
N ALA A 496 11.13 4.66 -19.83
CA ALA A 496 9.95 4.70 -20.70
C ALA A 496 10.14 3.84 -21.97
N ARG A 497 11.31 3.90 -22.61
CA ARG A 497 11.65 3.10 -23.79
C ARG A 497 11.62 1.61 -23.49
N ALA A 498 12.22 1.19 -22.37
CA ALA A 498 12.19 -0.21 -21.95
C ALA A 498 10.76 -0.69 -21.67
N MET A 499 9.94 0.13 -21.01
CA MET A 499 8.53 -0.20 -20.75
C MET A 499 7.68 -0.31 -22.02
N LEU A 500 7.91 0.57 -23.01
CA LEU A 500 7.22 0.49 -24.30
C LEU A 500 7.61 -0.79 -25.04
N ALA A 501 8.90 -1.12 -25.09
CA ALA A 501 9.38 -2.36 -25.71
C ALA A 501 8.83 -3.63 -25.02
N GLU A 502 8.76 -3.63 -23.68
CA GLU A 502 8.15 -4.73 -22.91
C GLU A 502 6.65 -4.88 -23.14
N ALA A 503 5.93 -3.78 -23.41
CA ALA A 503 4.52 -3.83 -23.74
C ALA A 503 4.24 -4.39 -25.15
N GLU A 504 5.23 -4.34 -26.04
CA GLU A 504 5.17 -4.88 -27.41
C GLU A 504 5.59 -6.36 -27.50
N ALA A 505 6.31 -6.87 -26.50
CA ALA A 505 6.71 -8.26 -26.45
C ALA A 505 5.47 -9.16 -26.20
N PRO A 506 5.28 -10.25 -26.97
CA PRO A 506 4.21 -11.21 -26.69
C PRO A 506 4.40 -11.76 -25.27
N ALA A 507 3.31 -11.83 -24.50
CA ALA A 507 3.32 -12.39 -23.15
C ALA A 507 3.97 -13.77 -23.21
N ALA A 508 5.12 -13.93 -22.55
CA ALA A 508 5.78 -15.22 -22.49
C ALA A 508 4.84 -16.20 -21.77
N PRO A 509 4.59 -17.41 -22.29
CA PRO A 509 3.78 -18.38 -21.58
C PRO A 509 4.43 -18.67 -20.23
N GLU A 510 3.71 -18.34 -19.16
CA GLU A 510 4.14 -18.51 -17.78
C GLU A 510 4.49 -19.99 -17.58
N ARG A 511 5.79 -20.29 -17.45
CA ARG A 511 6.22 -21.65 -17.08
C ARG A 511 5.68 -21.92 -15.69
N ALA A 512 4.60 -22.70 -15.62
CA ALA A 512 4.13 -23.30 -14.39
C ALA A 512 5.31 -24.00 -13.71
N ARG A 513 5.89 -23.36 -12.69
CA ARG A 513 6.85 -24.01 -11.81
C ARG A 513 6.03 -24.84 -10.84
N ALA A 514 6.06 -26.15 -11.10
CA ALA A 514 5.49 -27.22 -10.28
C ALA A 514 5.97 -27.18 -8.83
#